data_AF-A0A6J4RZS3-F1
#
_entry.id   AF-A0A6J4RZS3-F1
#
_cell.length_a   1.000
_cell.length_b   1.000
_cell.length_c   1.000
_cell.angle_alpha   90.00
_cell.angle_beta   90.00
_cell.angle_gamma   90.00
#
_symmetry.space_group_name_H-M   'P 1'
#
loop_
_entity.id
_entity.type
_entity.pdbx_description
1 polymer ?
#
loop_
_entity_poly.entity_id
_entity_poly.type
_entity_poly.pdbx_seq_one_letter_code
_entity_poly.pdbx_strand_id
1 'polypeptide(L)'
;MVEVHGVEPDKAHYVSYAGRTDGAIARDQLLRAGVDAARIDAELAAVQVATSRRYDGLCPSDLSSLISSGIAELLAELAELPERFRLSLLTGNFEPVARLKLERAGIGRHFPAGQGAFGSDAED
;
A
#
# COMPACT_ATOMS: atom_id res chain seq x y z
N MET A 1 22.56 5.79 7.32
CA MET A 1 21.49 5.89 8.33
C MET A 1 20.80 4.55 8.37
N VAL A 2 20.70 3.96 9.56
CA VAL A 2 19.96 2.72 9.81
C VAL A 2 18.47 3.10 9.90
N GLU A 3 17.58 2.47 9.13
CA GLU A 3 16.14 2.77 9.20
C GLU A 3 15.36 1.73 10.01
N VAL A 4 14.45 2.23 10.86
CA VAL A 4 13.55 1.52 11.80
C VAL A 4 14.22 0.35 12.53
N HIS A 5 14.25 -0.83 11.92
CA HIS A 5 14.76 -2.05 12.56
C HIS A 5 16.27 -2.29 12.37
N GLY A 6 16.88 -1.63 11.39
CA GLY A 6 18.30 -1.79 11.06
C GLY A 6 18.67 -3.13 10.45
N VAL A 7 17.72 -3.70 9.72
CA VAL A 7 17.88 -4.93 8.95
C VAL A 7 18.31 -4.60 7.54
N GLU A 8 19.37 -5.23 7.06
CA GLU A 8 19.74 -5.19 5.64
C GLU A 8 18.83 -6.16 4.85
N PRO A 9 18.33 -5.75 3.67
CA PRO A 9 17.46 -6.61 2.87
C PRO A 9 18.24 -7.81 2.30
N ASP A 10 17.76 -9.03 2.60
CA ASP A 10 18.27 -10.28 2.05
C ASP A 10 17.14 -11.06 1.35
N LYS A 11 17.46 -11.76 0.25
CA LYS A 11 16.50 -12.60 -0.47
C LYS A 11 15.92 -13.71 0.40
N ALA A 12 16.66 -14.19 1.40
CA ALA A 12 16.19 -15.18 2.36
C ALA A 12 15.00 -14.68 3.20
N HIS A 13 14.86 -13.36 3.36
CA HIS A 13 13.75 -12.75 4.08
C HIS A 13 12.49 -12.62 3.21
N TYR A 14 12.59 -12.80 1.89
CA TYR A 14 11.46 -12.56 0.98
C TYR A 14 10.34 -13.55 1.20
N VAL A 15 9.12 -13.04 1.10
CA VAL A 15 7.86 -13.78 1.27
C VAL A 15 6.93 -13.55 0.10
N SER A 16 6.00 -14.50 -0.09
CA SER A 16 4.87 -14.28 -1.01
C SER A 16 4.06 -13.08 -0.54
N TYR A 17 3.70 -12.21 -1.48
CA TYR A 17 3.00 -10.94 -1.22
C TYR A 17 1.58 -10.90 -1.80
N ALA A 18 1.19 -11.85 -2.65
CA ALA A 18 -0.12 -11.85 -3.29
C ALA A 18 -1.24 -12.01 -2.24
N GLY A 19 -2.17 -11.05 -2.21
CA GLY A 19 -3.32 -11.05 -1.30
C GLY A 19 -3.03 -10.65 0.14
N ARG A 20 -1.83 -10.12 0.44
CA ARG A 20 -1.41 -9.73 1.79
C ARG A 20 -1.38 -8.22 1.99
N THR A 21 -1.42 -7.78 3.24
CA THR A 21 -1.19 -6.38 3.60
C THR A 21 0.30 -6.07 3.67
N ASP A 22 0.67 -4.81 3.41
CA ASP A 22 2.06 -4.32 3.52
C ASP A 22 2.60 -4.57 4.94
N GLY A 23 1.78 -4.37 5.97
CA GLY A 23 2.11 -4.67 7.37
C GLY A 23 2.43 -6.15 7.58
N ALA A 24 1.56 -7.06 7.13
CA ALA A 24 1.79 -8.50 7.23
C ALA A 24 3.03 -8.97 6.45
N ILE A 25 3.30 -8.38 5.28
CA ILE A 25 4.52 -8.66 4.51
C ILE A 25 5.75 -8.18 5.28
N ALA A 26 5.73 -6.94 5.79
CA ALA A 26 6.84 -6.37 6.54
C ALA A 26 7.13 -7.17 7.81
N ARG A 27 6.08 -7.55 8.56
CA ARG A 27 6.17 -8.39 9.76
C ARG A 27 6.88 -9.71 9.47
N ASP A 28 6.45 -10.43 8.44
CA ASP A 28 7.07 -11.70 8.04
C ASP A 28 8.54 -11.55 7.63
N GLN A 29 8.87 -10.50 6.87
CA GLN A 29 10.24 -10.23 6.47
C GLN A 29 11.14 -9.94 7.68
N LEU A 30 10.65 -9.15 8.64
CA LEU A 30 11.36 -8.79 9.86
C LEU A 30 11.53 -9.99 10.81
N LEU A 31 10.50 -10.84 10.96
CA LEU A 31 10.60 -12.09 11.72
C LEU A 31 11.66 -13.03 11.12
N ARG A 32 11.71 -13.16 9.80
CA ARG A 32 12.75 -13.95 9.10
C ARG A 32 14.15 -13.38 9.27
N ALA A 33 14.25 -12.07 9.44
CA ALA A 33 15.50 -11.38 9.76
C ALA A 33 15.89 -11.45 11.24
N GLY A 34 15.11 -12.13 12.08
CA GLY A 34 15.38 -12.31 13.51
C GLY A 34 14.98 -11.11 14.38
N VAL A 35 14.14 -10.21 13.88
CA VAL A 35 13.57 -9.13 14.69
C VAL A 35 12.47 -9.70 15.58
N ASP A 36 12.51 -9.33 16.85
CA ASP A 36 11.49 -9.73 17.83
C ASP A 36 10.11 -9.15 17.50
N ALA A 37 9.06 -9.96 17.69
CA ALA A 37 7.68 -9.57 17.38
C ALA A 37 7.22 -8.33 18.16
N ALA A 38 7.58 -8.21 19.45
CA ALA A 38 7.17 -7.05 20.24
C ALA A 38 7.85 -5.77 19.77
N ARG A 39 9.09 -5.88 19.24
CA ARG A 39 9.76 -4.75 18.59
C ARG A 39 9.07 -4.37 17.27
N ILE A 40 8.69 -5.34 16.45
CA ILE A 40 7.94 -5.09 15.20
C ILE A 40 6.64 -4.36 15.51
N ASP A 41 5.86 -4.88 16.46
CA ASP A 41 4.56 -4.33 16.81
C ASP A 41 4.72 -2.90 17.39
N ALA A 42 5.76 -2.64 18.19
CA ALA A 42 6.06 -1.32 18.74
C ALA A 42 6.51 -0.29 17.68
N GLU A 43 7.12 -0.73 16.59
CA GLU A 43 7.70 0.13 15.55
C GLU A 43 6.91 0.09 14.23
N LEU A 44 5.74 -0.58 14.18
CA LEU A 44 4.94 -0.75 12.95
C LEU A 44 4.58 0.59 12.29
N ALA A 45 4.14 1.57 13.08
CA ALA A 45 3.85 2.91 12.56
C ALA A 45 5.08 3.58 11.93
N ALA A 46 6.28 3.36 12.49
CA ALA A 46 7.52 3.86 11.93
C ALA A 46 7.88 3.15 10.61
N VAL A 47 7.60 1.84 10.50
CA VAL A 47 7.72 1.09 9.23
C VAL A 47 6.79 1.67 8.17
N GLN A 48 5.52 1.93 8.50
CA GLN A 48 4.57 2.54 7.56
C GLN A 48 5.06 3.89 7.04
N VAL A 49 5.51 4.78 7.94
CA VAL A 49 6.02 6.12 7.58
C VAL A 49 7.27 6.00 6.70
N ALA A 50 8.25 5.18 7.11
CA ALA A 50 9.49 5.00 6.37
C ALA A 50 9.24 4.38 4.99
N THR A 51 8.37 3.37 4.91
CA THR A 51 7.98 2.70 3.66
C THR A 51 7.29 3.68 2.72
N SER A 52 6.32 4.44 3.22
CA SER A 52 5.59 5.43 2.42
C SER A 52 6.52 6.50 1.87
N ARG A 53 7.42 7.04 2.69
CA ARG A 53 8.43 8.02 2.27
C ARG A 53 9.38 7.46 1.22
N ARG A 54 9.90 6.24 1.43
CA ARG A 54 10.80 5.60 0.47
C ARG A 54 10.09 5.33 -0.85
N TYR A 55 8.85 4.85 -0.79
CA TYR A 55 8.09 4.55 -1.98
C TYR A 55 7.79 5.83 -2.78
N ASP A 56 7.49 6.96 -2.13
CA ASP A 56 7.30 8.24 -2.82
C ASP A 56 8.51 8.62 -3.70
N GLY A 57 9.73 8.48 -3.18
CA GLY A 57 10.95 8.74 -3.95
C GLY A 57 11.29 7.69 -5.02
N LEU A 58 10.69 6.49 -4.96
CA LEU A 58 10.92 5.39 -5.90
C LEU A 58 9.80 5.27 -6.95
N CYS A 59 8.62 5.81 -6.67
CA CYS A 59 7.45 5.65 -7.50
C CYS A 59 7.65 6.43 -8.82
N PRO A 60 7.50 5.78 -9.99
CA PRO A 60 7.49 6.47 -11.27
C PRO A 60 6.46 7.60 -11.30
N SER A 61 6.77 8.67 -12.02
CA SER A 61 5.88 9.84 -12.11
C SER A 61 4.58 9.58 -12.87
N ASP A 62 4.52 8.49 -13.63
CA ASP A 62 3.38 8.04 -14.42
C ASP A 62 3.26 6.51 -14.33
N LEU A 63 2.09 6.03 -13.94
CA LEU A 63 1.73 4.61 -13.86
C LEU A 63 0.54 4.28 -14.76
N SER A 64 0.10 5.19 -15.64
CA SER A 64 -1.08 5.02 -16.49
C SER A 64 -1.01 3.77 -17.36
N SER A 65 0.19 3.38 -17.81
CA SER A 65 0.41 2.16 -18.61
C SER A 65 0.20 0.86 -17.83
N LEU A 66 0.08 0.91 -16.50
CA LEU A 66 -0.18 -0.25 -15.64
C LEU A 66 -1.68 -0.45 -15.36
N ILE A 67 -2.54 0.45 -15.86
CA ILE A 67 -3.99 0.29 -15.73
C ILE A 67 -4.44 -0.84 -16.66
N SER A 68 -5.19 -1.79 -16.11
CA SER A 68 -5.87 -2.81 -16.91
C SER A 68 -6.89 -2.18 -17.86
N SER A 69 -6.92 -2.67 -19.10
CA SER A 69 -7.86 -2.22 -20.13
C SER A 69 -9.29 -2.13 -19.61
N GLY A 70 -9.97 -1.01 -19.86
CA GLY A 70 -11.37 -0.79 -19.48
C GLY A 70 -11.61 -0.28 -18.06
N ILE A 71 -10.60 -0.27 -17.18
CA ILE A 71 -10.79 0.17 -15.78
C ILE A 71 -11.02 1.68 -15.69
N ALA A 72 -10.31 2.49 -16.49
CA ALA A 72 -10.49 3.94 -16.44
C ALA A 72 -11.89 4.35 -16.92
N GLU A 73 -12.38 3.71 -17.99
CA GLU A 73 -13.70 3.91 -18.56
C GLU A 73 -14.79 3.46 -17.58
N LEU A 74 -14.66 2.26 -17.02
CA LEU A 74 -15.61 1.74 -16.03
C LEU A 74 -15.72 2.65 -14.80
N LEU A 75 -14.59 3.11 -14.26
CA LEU A 75 -14.61 4.01 -13.09
C LEU A 75 -15.25 5.35 -13.41
N ALA A 76 -15.08 5.87 -14.63
CA ALA A 76 -15.76 7.08 -15.08
C ALA A 76 -17.28 6.86 -15.18
N GLU A 77 -17.73 5.78 -15.83
CA GLU A 77 -19.15 5.47 -15.96
C GLU A 77 -19.85 5.26 -14.61
N LEU A 78 -19.21 4.56 -13.67
CA LEU A 78 -19.77 4.34 -12.33
C LEU A 78 -19.84 5.63 -11.51
N ALA A 79 -18.86 6.53 -11.69
CA ALA A 79 -18.83 7.81 -10.97
C ALA A 79 -19.96 8.76 -11.39
N GLU A 80 -20.49 8.64 -12.61
CA GLU A 80 -21.66 9.40 -13.10
C GLU A 80 -23.00 8.90 -12.52
N LEU A 81 -22.98 7.86 -11.69
CA LEU A 81 -24.17 7.26 -11.07
C LEU A 81 -24.08 7.24 -9.53
N PRO A 82 -23.86 8.39 -8.85
CA PRO A 82 -23.60 8.45 -7.41
C PRO A 82 -24.78 7.99 -6.55
N GLU A 83 -26.01 8.09 -7.06
CA GLU A 83 -27.23 7.59 -6.38
C GLU A 83 -27.32 6.06 -6.36
N ARG A 84 -26.50 5.37 -7.17
CA ARG A 84 -26.51 3.90 -7.31
C ARG A 84 -25.22 3.27 -6.79
N PHE A 85 -24.09 3.93 -7.01
CA PHE A 85 -22.78 3.38 -6.73
C PHE A 85 -21.96 4.31 -5.86
N ARG A 86 -21.28 3.71 -4.87
CA ARG A 86 -20.27 4.36 -4.08
C ARG A 86 -18.93 3.67 -4.34
N LEU A 87 -18.01 4.40 -4.96
CA LEU A 87 -16.65 3.91 -5.18
C LEU A 87 -15.82 4.13 -3.92
N SER A 88 -15.13 3.08 -3.50
CA SER A 88 -14.25 3.05 -2.33
C SER A 88 -13.08 2.10 -2.60
N LEU A 89 -11.91 2.38 -2.02
CA LEU A 89 -10.71 1.58 -2.25
C LEU A 89 -10.54 0.53 -1.15
N LEU A 90 -10.41 -0.73 -1.54
CA LEU A 90 -9.99 -1.81 -0.64
C LEU A 90 -8.65 -2.35 -1.11
N THR A 91 -7.62 -2.28 -0.28
CA THR A 91 -6.27 -2.67 -0.67
C THR A 91 -5.42 -3.09 0.51
N GLY A 92 -4.52 -4.04 0.30
CA GLY A 92 -3.50 -4.40 1.28
C GLY A 92 -2.37 -3.37 1.41
N ASN A 93 -2.31 -2.34 0.58
CA ASN A 93 -1.24 -1.34 0.67
C ASN A 93 -1.47 -0.41 1.87
N PHE A 94 -0.39 0.15 2.42
CA PHE A 94 -0.51 1.33 3.27
C PHE A 94 -1.20 2.46 2.50
N GLU A 95 -2.08 3.22 3.17
CA GLU A 95 -2.88 4.25 2.49
C GLU A 95 -2.04 5.23 1.65
N PRO A 96 -0.95 5.84 2.16
CA PRO A 96 -0.17 6.78 1.36
C PRO A 96 0.41 6.16 0.08
N VAL A 97 0.84 4.89 0.16
CA VAL A 97 1.36 4.13 -0.99
C VAL A 97 0.25 3.89 -2.02
N ALA A 98 -0.94 3.45 -1.57
CA ALA A 98 -2.07 3.20 -2.45
C ALA A 98 -2.57 4.48 -3.13
N ARG A 99 -2.70 5.58 -2.38
CA ARG A 99 -3.14 6.87 -2.93
C ARG A 99 -2.17 7.40 -3.97
N LEU A 100 -0.86 7.35 -3.69
CA LEU A 100 0.17 7.76 -4.65
C LEU A 100 0.10 6.92 -5.93
N LYS A 101 -0.05 5.60 -5.83
CA LYS A 101 -0.21 4.72 -7.00
C LYS A 101 -1.40 5.13 -7.87
N LEU A 102 -2.56 5.37 -7.27
CA LEU A 102 -3.76 5.75 -8.01
C LEU A 102 -3.69 7.17 -8.60
N GLU A 103 -3.03 8.09 -7.90
CA GLU A 103 -2.74 9.43 -8.40
C GLU A 103 -1.87 9.37 -9.65
N ARG A 104 -0.73 8.66 -9.57
CA ARG A 104 0.21 8.48 -10.69
C ARG A 104 -0.38 7.68 -11.84
N ALA A 105 -1.35 6.83 -11.58
CA ALA A 105 -2.12 6.12 -12.60
C ALA A 105 -3.22 7.02 -13.22
N GLY A 106 -3.56 8.16 -12.63
CA GLY A 106 -4.59 9.06 -13.14
C GLY A 106 -6.02 8.63 -12.84
N ILE A 107 -6.24 7.75 -11.86
CA ILE A 107 -7.58 7.27 -11.44
C ILE A 107 -7.91 7.60 -9.97
N GLY A 108 -7.00 8.25 -9.25
CA GLY A 108 -7.17 8.58 -7.82
C GLY A 108 -8.44 9.39 -7.50
N ARG A 109 -8.90 10.26 -8.42
CA ARG A 109 -10.12 11.08 -8.23
C ARG A 109 -11.39 10.27 -7.96
N HIS A 110 -11.45 9.01 -8.40
CA HIS A 110 -12.60 8.14 -8.18
C HIS A 110 -12.68 7.60 -6.74
N PHE A 111 -11.59 7.72 -5.98
CA PHE A 111 -11.45 7.25 -4.61
C PHE A 111 -11.04 8.42 -3.71
N PRO A 112 -11.99 9.23 -3.22
CA PRO A 112 -11.68 10.36 -2.34
C PRO A 112 -11.08 9.88 -1.01
N ALA A 113 -10.36 10.79 -0.34
CA ALA A 113 -9.82 10.56 1.00
C ALA A 113 -10.94 10.36 2.05
N GLY A 114 -10.60 9.72 3.17
CA GLY A 114 -11.55 9.42 4.25
C GLY A 114 -12.48 8.25 3.97
N GLN A 115 -12.18 7.46 2.93
CA GLN A 115 -12.93 6.27 2.54
C GLN A 115 -12.00 5.18 2.06
N GLY A 116 -12.41 3.94 2.31
CA GLY A 116 -11.67 2.75 1.94
C GLY A 116 -11.33 1.91 3.15
N ALA A 117 -10.59 0.85 2.88
CA ALA A 117 -9.89 0.07 3.88
C ALA A 117 -8.50 -0.29 3.34
N PHE A 118 -7.50 -0.13 4.19
CA PHE A 118 -6.08 -0.16 3.83
C PHE A 118 -5.34 -1.20 4.66
N GLY A 119 -4.15 -1.59 4.21
CA GLY A 119 -3.31 -2.54 4.93
C GLY A 119 -2.81 -2.05 6.30
N SER A 120 -3.10 -0.81 6.67
CA SER A 120 -2.86 -0.23 7.99
C SER A 120 -4.01 -0.44 8.98
N ASP A 121 -5.20 -0.83 8.52
CA ASP A 121 -6.42 -0.73 9.33
C ASP A 121 -6.65 -1.96 10.24
N ALA A 122 -6.07 -3.11 9.91
CA ALA A 122 -6.02 -4.29 10.78
C ALA A 122 -4.85 -5.21 10.42
N GLU A 123 -4.15 -5.69 11.44
CA GLU A 123 -3.31 -6.90 11.39
C GLU A 123 -4.03 -7.95 12.25
N ASP A 124 -4.64 -8.96 11.62
CA ASP A 124 -5.16 -10.14 12.32
C ASP A 124 -4.03 -11.17 12.57
#